data_AF-A0A0F9SX92-F1
#
_entry.id   AF-A0A0F9SX92-F1
#
_cell.length_a   1.000
_cell.length_b   1.000
_cell.length_c   1.000
_cell.angle_alpha   90.00
_cell.angle_beta   90.00
_cell.angle_gamma   90.00
#
_symmetry.space_group_name_H-M   'P 1'
#
loop_
_entity.id
_entity.type
_entity.pdbx_description
1 polymer ?
#
loop_
_entity_poly.entity_id
_entity_poly.type
_entity_poly.pdbx_seq_one_letter_code
_entity_poly.pdbx_strand_id
1 'polypeptide(L)' 'MPPIPNDLVLPPGIRPPKTVPKCPGCQTEFEPGQLIVHFIGAVAPGALKTAPIHFGCALATAQQAASLEAEAEEAEPGG' A
#
# COMPACT_ATOMS: atom_id res chain seq x y z
N MET A 1 27.86 -21.50 7.34
CA MET A 1 26.78 -20.83 6.58
C MET A 1 27.47 -19.88 5.61
N PRO A 2 27.39 -20.08 4.28
CA PRO A 2 28.00 -19.13 3.35
C PRO A 2 27.31 -17.77 3.50
N PRO A 3 28.01 -16.64 3.33
CA PRO A 3 27.40 -15.32 3.35
C PRO A 3 26.37 -15.24 2.21
N ILE A 4 25.17 -14.76 2.52
CA ILE A 4 24.15 -14.44 1.52
C ILE A 4 24.75 -13.31 0.66
N PRO A 5 24.87 -13.47 -0.67
CA PRO A 5 25.38 -12.40 -1.52
C PRO A 5 24.40 -11.23 -1.44
N ASN A 6 24.86 -10.13 -0.86
CA ASN A 6 24.08 -8.91 -0.68
C ASN A 6 24.10 -8.06 -1.98
N ASP A 7 24.12 -8.74 -3.13
CA ASP A 7 24.36 -8.15 -4.44
C ASP A 7 23.05 -8.00 -5.22
N LEU A 8 22.14 -7.19 -4.67
CA LEU A 8 21.28 -6.37 -5.52
C LEU A 8 22.12 -5.16 -5.99
N VAL A 9 23.16 -5.44 -6.80
CA VAL A 9 23.96 -4.38 -7.42
C VAL A 9 23.08 -3.71 -8.47
N LEU A 10 22.55 -2.55 -8.12
CA LEU A 10 21.81 -1.70 -9.05
C LEU A 10 22.71 -1.34 -10.24
N PRO A 11 22.20 -1.39 -11.49
CA PRO A 11 23.02 -1.07 -12.66
C PRO A 11 23.56 0.36 -12.57
N PRO A 12 24.75 0.62 -13.15
CA PRO A 12 25.39 1.92 -13.09
C PRO A 12 24.45 3.01 -13.64
N GLY A 13 24.18 4.02 -12.82
CA GLY A 13 23.26 5.12 -13.13
C GLY A 13 21.93 5.08 -12.37
N ILE A 14 21.52 3.92 -11.85
CA ILE A 14 20.36 3.81 -10.96
C ILE A 14 20.82 4.06 -9.53
N ARG A 15 20.56 5.26 -9.02
CA ARG A 15 20.74 5.54 -7.60
C ARG A 15 19.61 4.86 -6.85
N PRO A 16 19.88 4.09 -5.77
CA PRO A 16 18.82 3.66 -4.90
C PRO A 16 18.03 4.88 -4.42
N PRO A 17 16.70 4.76 -4.27
CA PRO A 17 15.90 5.86 -3.74
C PRO A 17 16.50 6.32 -2.41
N LYS A 18 16.70 7.63 -2.27
CA LYS A 18 17.37 8.23 -1.08
C LYS A 18 16.60 8.00 0.22
N THR A 19 15.33 7.64 0.13
CA THR A 19 14.42 7.47 1.25
C THR A 19 13.60 6.21 1.06
N VAL A 20 13.51 5.41 2.10
CA VAL A 20 12.54 4.32 2.18
C VAL A 20 11.13 4.97 2.14
N PRO A 21 10.21 4.51 1.29
CA PRO A 21 8.86 5.04 1.27
C PRO A 21 8.20 4.84 2.65
N LYS A 22 7.24 5.70 2.99
CA LYS A 22 6.43 5.55 4.21
C LYS A 22 5.04 5.05 3.85
N CYS A 23 4.51 4.16 4.68
CA CYS A 23 3.14 3.71 4.55
C CYS A 23 2.18 4.89 4.81
N PRO A 24 1.26 5.24 3.90
CA PRO A 24 0.34 6.36 4.07
C PRO A 24 -0.69 6.13 5.19
N GLY A 25 -0.97 4.85 5.54
CA GLY A 25 -1.94 4.52 6.59
C GLY A 25 -1.42 4.73 8.02
N CYS A 26 -0.13 4.52 8.27
CA CYS A 26 0.47 4.61 9.62
C CYS A 26 1.73 5.48 9.71
N GLN A 27 2.20 6.03 8.58
CA GLN A 27 3.35 6.93 8.48
C GLN A 27 4.71 6.34 8.91
N THR A 28 4.80 5.01 9.03
CA THR A 28 6.06 4.31 9.33
C THR A 28 6.76 3.85 8.05
N GLU A 29 8.09 3.70 8.13
CA GLU A 29 8.93 3.19 7.04
C GLU A 29 8.75 1.68 6.85
N PHE A 30 9.01 1.18 5.64
CA PHE A 30 9.00 -0.25 5.35
C PHE A 30 10.36 -0.89 5.67
N GLU A 31 10.34 -1.98 6.42
CA GLU A 31 11.54 -2.77 6.70
C GLU A 31 11.88 -3.70 5.53
N PRO A 32 13.17 -4.00 5.28
CA PRO A 32 13.58 -4.98 4.27
C PRO A 32 12.92 -6.35 4.50
N GLY A 33 12.40 -6.95 3.42
CA GLY A 33 11.74 -8.25 3.47
C GLY A 33 10.27 -8.22 3.90
N GLN A 34 9.71 -7.05 4.23
CA GLN A 34 8.27 -6.91 4.43
C GLN A 34 7.48 -7.02 3.11
N LEU A 35 6.30 -7.63 3.20
CA LEU A 35 5.35 -7.65 2.10
C LEU A 35 4.72 -6.26 1.92
N ILE A 36 4.90 -5.67 0.73
CA ILE A 36 4.35 -4.36 0.37
C ILE A 36 3.13 -4.57 -0.55
N VAL A 37 1.98 -4.05 -0.14
CA VAL A 37 0.77 -4.00 -0.98
C VAL A 37 0.74 -2.65 -1.69
N HIS A 38 0.28 -2.61 -2.94
CA HIS A 38 0.08 -1.36 -3.68
C HIS A 38 -1.41 -1.09 -3.83
N PHE A 39 -1.89 0.00 -3.25
CA PHE A 39 -3.26 0.46 -3.42
C PHE A 39 -3.36 1.29 -4.70
N ILE A 40 -4.35 1.03 -5.55
CA ILE A 40 -4.63 1.80 -6.76
C ILE A 40 -5.93 2.57 -6.53
N GLY A 41 -5.84 3.90 -6.47
CA GLY A 41 -6.99 4.78 -6.27
C GLY A 41 -7.08 5.85 -7.33
N ALA A 42 -8.31 6.25 -7.69
CA ALA A 42 -8.54 7.43 -8.49
C ALA A 42 -8.35 8.69 -7.64
N VAL A 43 -7.54 9.63 -8.12
CA VAL A 43 -7.33 10.94 -7.46
C VAL A 43 -7.96 12.10 -8.21
N ALA A 44 -8.30 11.88 -9.47
CA ALA A 44 -9.11 12.75 -10.32
C ALA A 44 -9.75 11.88 -11.41
N PRO A 45 -10.78 12.37 -12.12
CA PRO A 45 -11.35 11.65 -13.25
C PRO A 45 -10.26 11.28 -14.27
N GLY A 46 -10.10 9.98 -14.55
CA GLY A 46 -9.06 9.47 -15.46
C GLY A 46 -7.63 9.41 -14.91
N ALA A 47 -7.39 9.83 -13.66
CA ALA A 47 -6.07 9.79 -13.03
C ALA A 47 -6.04 8.77 -11.88
N LEU A 48 -5.37 7.64 -12.12
CA LEU A 48 -5.08 6.64 -11.10
C LEU A 48 -3.71 6.92 -10.48
N LYS A 49 -3.61 6.78 -9.16
CA LYS A 49 -2.34 6.76 -8.44
C LYS A 49 -2.18 5.46 -7.67
N THR A 50 -0.94 5.00 -7.61
CA THR A 50 -0.54 3.84 -6.84
C THR A 50 0.24 4.29 -5.61
N ALA A 51 -0.04 3.73 -4.43
CA ALA A 51 0.70 4.02 -3.21
C ALA A 51 1.08 2.72 -2.48
N PRO A 52 2.32 2.61 -1.94
CA PRO A 52 2.71 1.45 -1.15
C PRO A 52 2.07 1.52 0.25
N ILE A 53 1.50 0.41 0.72
CA ILE A 53 0.83 0.31 2.02
C ILE A 53 1.20 -1.01 2.71
N HIS A 54 1.33 -0.99 4.04
CA HIS A 54 1.52 -2.21 4.82
C HIS A 54 0.32 -3.14 4.66
N PHE A 55 0.57 -4.46 4.58
CA PHE A 55 -0.51 -5.45 4.49
C PHE A 55 -1.56 -5.28 5.59
N GLY A 56 -1.13 -5.10 6.84
CA GLY A 56 -2.04 -4.88 7.96
C GLY A 56 -2.88 -3.60 7.83
N CYS A 57 -2.28 -2.50 7.36
CA CYS A 57 -3.01 -1.26 7.10
C CYS A 57 -4.01 -1.42 5.94
N ALA A 58 -3.62 -2.12 4.87
CA ALA A 58 -4.50 -2.40 3.74
C ALA A 58 -5.72 -3.22 4.16
N LEU A 59 -5.51 -4.26 4.98
CA LEU A 59 -6.59 -5.09 5.49
C LEU A 59 -7.57 -4.28 6.36
N ALA A 60 -7.05 -3.44 7.26
CA ALA A 60 -7.89 -2.58 8.09
C ALA A 60 -8.75 -1.63 7.25
N THR A 61 -8.17 -1.01 6.21
CA THR A 61 -8.92 -0.15 5.28
C THR A 61 -9.99 -0.94 4.50
N ALA A 62 -9.67 -2.14 4.02
CA ALA A 62 -10.63 -2.98 3.31
C ALA A 62 -11.80 -3.41 4.21
N GLN A 63 -11.53 -3.73 5.48
CA GLN A 63 -12.57 -4.06 6.45
C GLN A 63 -13.48 -2.87 6.74
N GLN A 64 -12.93 -1.67 6.89
CA GLN A 64 -13.73 -0.44 7.06
C GLN A 64 -14.58 -0.15 5.83
N ALA A 65 -14.04 -0.32 4.62
CA ALA A 65 -14.80 -0.14 3.38
C ALA A 65 -15.97 -1.14 3.30
N ALA A 66 -15.71 -2.43 3.59
CA ALA A 66 -16.76 -3.45 3.60
C ALA A 66 -17.85 -3.18 4.66
N SER A 67 -17.49 -2.64 5.83
CA SER A 67 -18.45 -2.19 6.84
C SER A 67 -19.33 -1.05 6.34
N LEU A 68 -18.73 -0.03 5.69
CA LEU A 68 -19.49 1.09 5.12
C LEU A 68 -20.44 0.65 4.00
N GLU A 69 -20.03 -0.32 3.18
CA GLU A 69 -20.89 -0.90 2.13
C GLU A 69 -22.07 -1.65 2.75
N ALA A 70 -21.86 -2.40 3.83
CA ALA A 70 -22.94 -3.09 4.55
C ALA A 70 -23.94 -2.11 5.17
N GLU A 71 -23.47 -1.02 5.78
CA GLU A 71 -24.34 0.02 6.37
C GLU A 71 -25.15 0.78 5.30
N ALA A 72 -24.60 0.95 4.09
CA ALA A 72 -25.28 1.62 2.98
C ALA A 72 -26.42 0.77 2.38
N GLU A 73 -26.31 -0.56 2.43
CA GLU A 73 -27.33 -1.49 1.91
C GLU A 73 -28.58 -1.56 2.81
N GLU A 74 -28.44 -1.33 4.12
CA GLU A 74 -29.57 -1.31 5.07
C GLU A 74 -30.41 -0.01 5.03
N ALA A 75 -29.96 1.01 4.29
CA ALA A 75 -30.57 2.33 4.24
C ALA A 75 -31.47 2.60 3.02
N GLU A 76 -31.87 1.57 2.26
CA GLU A 76 -32.86 1.75 1.19
C GLU A 76 -34.25 2.09 1.78
N PRO A 77 -34.88 3.22 1.40
CA PRO A 77 -36.20 3.58 1.87
C PRO A 77 -37.25 2.72 1.17
N GLY A 78 -38.04 1.99 1.95
CA GLY A 78 -39.31 1.42 1.48
C GLY A 78 -40.20 2.54 0.95
N GLY A 79 -40.66 2.37 -0.30
CA GLY A 79 -41.60 3.27 -0.98
C GLY A 79 -43.04 3.19 -0.48
#